data_AF-A0A430UNB1-F1
#
_entry.id   AF-A0A430UNB1-F1
#
_cell.length_a   1.000
_cell.length_b   1.000
_cell.length_c   1.000
_cell.angle_alpha   90.00
_cell.angle_beta   90.00
_cell.angle_gamma   90.00
#
_symmetry.space_group_name_H-M   'P 1'
#
loop_
_entity.id
_entity.type
_entity.pdbx_description
1 polymer ?
#
loop_
_entity_poly.entity_id
_entity_poly.type
_entity_poly.pdbx_seq_one_letter_code
_entity_poly.pdbx_strand_id
1 'polypeptide(L)'
;MAGLSVEAEAEIQYLEAMIARLEAGEEDPEDFRVYRLKNGIYGIRGRPEHHMIRIKLPVGRISLEGLRVLAEVAERYTENRLAHVTTRQAVQLHHVHRRDVPKVLRAVNAVGLTTREACGHSIRAITCCPYAGVSPEAPFDVTPYAEATYRYFLRHPVGQNLPRKFKIAFEGCATDHARTPIHDIGAVAAVEGGKRGFRLY
;
A
#
# COMPACT_ATOMS: atom_id res chain seq x y z
N MET A 1 -12.07 4.64 -16.44
CA MET A 1 -10.71 4.26 -16.03
C MET A 1 -10.12 5.41 -15.24
N ALA A 2 -9.78 5.20 -13.97
CA ALA A 2 -9.02 6.20 -13.22
C ALA A 2 -7.58 6.13 -13.74
N GLY A 3 -7.27 6.95 -14.75
CA GLY A 3 -5.93 7.00 -15.34
C GLY A 3 -4.88 7.40 -14.31
N LEU A 4 -3.63 7.29 -14.71
CA LEU A 4 -2.49 7.71 -13.91
C LEU A 4 -2.66 9.17 -13.46
N SER A 5 -2.63 9.43 -12.15
CA SER A 5 -2.73 10.80 -11.65
C SER A 5 -1.46 11.59 -12.00
N VAL A 6 -1.60 12.91 -12.15
CA VAL A 6 -0.47 13.81 -12.48
C VAL A 6 0.62 13.70 -11.41
N GLU A 7 0.22 13.60 -10.14
CA GLU A 7 1.14 13.43 -9.02
C GLU A 7 1.88 12.09 -9.09
N ALA A 8 1.18 11.01 -9.43
CA ALA A 8 1.79 9.70 -9.55
C ALA A 8 2.80 9.64 -10.70
N GLU A 9 2.50 10.21 -11.86
CA GLU A 9 3.46 10.27 -12.98
C GLU A 9 4.68 11.13 -12.62
N ALA A 10 4.48 12.28 -11.98
CA ALA A 10 5.59 13.12 -11.53
C ALA A 10 6.50 12.41 -10.50
N GLU A 11 5.91 11.70 -9.54
CA GLU A 11 6.65 10.87 -8.56
C GLU A 11 7.46 9.76 -9.24
N ILE A 12 6.91 9.15 -10.31
CA ILE A 12 7.56 8.08 -11.07
C ILE A 12 8.69 8.65 -11.94
N GLN A 13 8.48 9.77 -12.63
CA GLN A 13 9.51 10.43 -13.42
C GLN A 13 10.70 10.87 -12.55
N TYR A 14 10.41 11.39 -11.36
CA TYR A 14 11.46 11.71 -10.40
C TYR A 14 12.23 10.45 -9.95
N LEU A 15 11.53 9.34 -9.68
CA LEU A 15 12.18 8.06 -9.37
C LEU A 15 13.09 7.59 -10.51
N GLU A 16 12.61 7.68 -11.76
CA GLU A 16 13.34 7.27 -12.95
C GLU A 16 14.62 8.10 -13.13
N ALA A 17 14.54 9.42 -12.92
CA ALA A 17 15.70 10.30 -12.92
C ALA A 17 16.68 9.99 -11.78
N MET A 18 16.20 9.70 -10.56
CA MET A 18 17.05 9.27 -9.45
C MET A 18 17.78 7.95 -9.76
N ILE A 19 17.08 6.99 -10.38
CA ILE A 19 17.69 5.71 -10.77
C ILE A 19 18.81 5.95 -11.79
N ALA A 20 18.58 6.82 -12.78
CA ALA A 20 19.59 7.16 -13.78
C ALA A 20 20.85 7.79 -13.15
N ARG A 21 20.66 8.76 -12.25
CA ARG A 21 21.78 9.37 -11.51
C ARG A 21 22.50 8.38 -10.61
N LEU A 22 21.77 7.49 -9.93
CA LEU A 22 22.37 6.43 -9.12
C LEU A 22 23.26 5.49 -9.95
N GLU A 23 22.83 5.14 -11.16
CA GLU A 23 23.60 4.32 -12.08
C GLU A 23 24.83 5.05 -12.64
N ALA A 24 24.76 6.37 -12.77
CA ALA A 24 25.90 7.23 -13.13
C ALA A 24 26.86 7.50 -11.95
N GLY A 25 26.50 7.12 -10.72
CA GLY A 25 27.28 7.45 -9.52
C GLY A 25 27.09 8.90 -9.02
N GLU A 26 26.03 9.57 -9.48
CA GLU A 26 25.70 10.97 -9.23
C GLU A 26 24.57 11.16 -8.18
N GLU A 27 24.10 10.08 -7.56
CA GLU A 27 23.05 10.09 -6.54
C GLU A 27 23.57 9.44 -5.26
N ASP A 28 23.29 10.05 -4.10
CA ASP A 28 23.57 9.43 -2.82
C ASP A 28 22.69 8.17 -2.65
N PRO A 29 23.27 6.97 -2.45
CA PRO A 29 22.50 5.76 -2.19
C PRO A 29 21.52 5.89 -1.01
N GLU A 30 21.82 6.75 -0.02
CA GLU A 30 20.97 7.01 1.13
C GLU A 30 19.73 7.85 0.76
N ASP A 31 19.91 8.90 -0.05
CA ASP A 31 18.78 9.69 -0.56
C ASP A 31 17.86 8.84 -1.43
N PHE A 32 18.46 8.02 -2.31
CA PHE A 32 17.70 7.03 -3.08
C PHE A 32 16.96 6.04 -2.17
N ARG A 33 17.60 5.56 -1.09
CA ARG A 33 16.98 4.65 -0.11
C ARG A 33 15.77 5.29 0.56
N VAL A 34 15.88 6.54 1.01
CA VAL A 34 14.79 7.26 1.66
C VAL A 34 13.61 7.43 0.69
N TYR A 35 13.88 7.87 -0.54
CA TYR A 35 12.85 8.12 -1.53
C TYR A 35 12.13 6.84 -1.96
N ARG A 36 12.87 5.79 -2.32
CA ARG A 36 12.29 4.52 -2.79
C ARG A 36 11.45 3.83 -1.71
N LEU A 37 11.85 3.93 -0.44
CA LEU A 37 11.08 3.37 0.67
C LEU A 37 9.71 4.02 0.80
N LYS A 38 9.60 5.34 0.63
CA LYS A 38 8.32 6.05 0.63
C LYS A 38 7.44 5.71 -0.58
N ASN A 39 8.03 5.16 -1.64
CA ASN A 39 7.36 4.67 -2.84
C ASN A 39 7.11 3.16 -2.84
N GLY A 40 7.21 2.51 -1.66
CA GLY A 40 6.88 1.08 -1.53
C GLY A 40 7.97 0.12 -2.00
N ILE A 41 9.17 0.62 -2.31
CA ILE A 41 10.25 -0.14 -2.94
C ILE A 41 11.30 -0.50 -1.88
N TYR A 42 11.41 -1.77 -1.52
CA TYR A 42 12.34 -2.29 -0.53
C TYR A 42 13.52 -2.99 -1.20
N GLY A 43 14.71 -2.91 -0.60
CA GLY A 43 15.91 -3.54 -1.18
C GLY A 43 15.98 -5.00 -0.79
N ILE A 44 16.56 -5.84 -1.65
CA ILE A 44 16.77 -7.27 -1.35
C ILE A 44 18.20 -7.47 -0.85
N ARG A 45 18.35 -8.12 0.31
CA ARG A 45 19.66 -8.38 0.92
C ARG A 45 20.52 -9.21 -0.05
N GLY A 46 21.72 -8.75 -0.34
CA GLY A 46 22.65 -9.40 -1.27
C GLY A 46 22.32 -9.21 -2.75
N ARG A 47 21.27 -8.43 -3.10
CA ARG A 47 20.92 -8.09 -4.49
C ARG A 47 20.61 -6.60 -4.61
N PRO A 48 21.62 -5.71 -4.68
CA PRO A 48 21.43 -4.26 -4.65
C PRO A 48 20.62 -3.70 -5.83
N GLU A 49 20.58 -4.42 -6.95
CA GLU A 49 19.81 -4.03 -8.14
C GLU A 49 18.37 -4.54 -8.15
N HIS A 50 18.00 -5.41 -7.21
CA HIS A 50 16.68 -6.03 -7.17
C HIS A 50 15.89 -5.55 -5.96
N HIS A 51 14.59 -5.35 -6.19
CA HIS A 51 13.71 -4.75 -5.22
C HIS A 51 12.44 -5.58 -5.01
N MET A 52 11.90 -5.48 -3.80
CA MET A 52 10.51 -5.83 -3.52
C MET A 52 9.65 -4.58 -3.68
N ILE A 53 8.57 -4.68 -4.43
CA ILE A 53 7.58 -3.61 -4.61
C ILE A 53 6.32 -4.00 -3.85
N ARG A 54 5.90 -3.17 -2.90
CA ARG A 54 4.64 -3.35 -2.18
C ARG A 54 3.56 -2.45 -2.74
N ILE A 55 2.47 -3.06 -3.19
CA ILE A 55 1.26 -2.38 -3.67
C ILE A 55 0.28 -2.22 -2.49
N LYS A 56 -0.05 -0.97 -2.16
CA LYS A 56 -1.02 -0.56 -1.15
C LYS A 56 -2.42 -0.66 -1.77
N LEU A 57 -3.18 -1.68 -1.39
CA LEU A 57 -4.58 -1.82 -1.82
C LEU A 57 -5.50 -0.92 -0.99
N PRO A 58 -6.55 -0.33 -1.59
CA PRO A 58 -7.59 0.37 -0.85
C PRO A 58 -8.38 -0.65 -0.02
N VAL A 59 -8.17 -0.65 1.29
CA VAL A 59 -8.87 -1.52 2.26
C VAL A 59 -8.87 -3.01 1.90
N GLY A 60 -7.80 -3.48 1.26
CA GLY A 60 -7.66 -4.86 0.82
C GLY A 60 -8.48 -5.26 -0.41
N ARG A 61 -9.14 -4.31 -1.07
CA ARG A 61 -9.95 -4.53 -2.27
C ARG A 61 -9.12 -4.39 -3.53
N ILE A 62 -9.45 -5.19 -4.53
CA ILE A 62 -8.85 -5.14 -5.86
C ILE A 62 -9.92 -5.33 -6.92
N SER A 63 -9.85 -4.55 -8.01
CA SER A 63 -10.72 -4.74 -9.17
C SER A 63 -10.26 -5.92 -10.01
N LEU A 64 -11.13 -6.44 -10.87
CA LEU A 64 -10.75 -7.50 -11.82
C LEU A 64 -9.61 -7.06 -12.75
N GLU A 65 -9.67 -5.80 -13.24
CA GLU A 65 -8.61 -5.20 -14.05
C GLU A 65 -7.30 -5.07 -13.27
N GLY A 66 -7.37 -4.60 -12.02
CA GLY A 66 -6.21 -4.52 -11.14
C GLY A 66 -5.56 -5.88 -10.91
N LEU A 67 -6.36 -6.93 -10.71
CA LEU A 67 -5.87 -8.28 -10.53
C LEU A 67 -5.15 -8.81 -11.79
N ARG A 68 -5.71 -8.54 -12.98
CA ARG A 68 -5.05 -8.89 -14.26
C ARG A 68 -3.72 -8.17 -14.43
N VAL A 69 -3.68 -6.87 -14.18
CA VAL A 69 -2.44 -6.09 -14.25
C VAL A 69 -1.40 -6.59 -13.26
N LEU A 70 -1.79 -6.96 -12.03
CA LEU A 70 -0.84 -7.54 -11.08
C LEU A 70 -0.28 -8.89 -11.56
N ALA A 71 -1.10 -9.73 -12.21
CA ALA A 71 -0.64 -10.99 -12.80
C ALA A 71 0.34 -10.73 -13.95
N GLU A 72 -0.01 -9.86 -14.89
CA GLU A 72 0.86 -9.49 -16.03
C GLU A 72 2.19 -8.89 -15.57
N VAL A 73 2.15 -8.02 -14.56
CA VAL A 73 3.34 -7.41 -13.97
C VAL A 73 4.21 -8.46 -13.29
N ALA A 74 3.60 -9.40 -12.55
CA ALA A 74 4.33 -10.49 -11.92
C ALA A 74 5.02 -11.36 -12.98
N GLU A 75 4.32 -11.75 -14.03
CA GLU A 75 4.86 -12.57 -15.12
C GLU A 75 6.01 -11.90 -15.87
N ARG A 76 5.93 -10.58 -16.10
CA ARG A 76 6.92 -9.84 -16.90
C ARG A 76 8.14 -9.38 -16.11
N TYR A 77 7.95 -8.96 -14.86
CA TYR A 77 8.97 -8.20 -14.13
C TYR A 77 9.51 -8.88 -12.87
N THR A 78 8.96 -10.03 -12.46
CA THR A 78 9.49 -10.80 -11.32
C THR A 78 10.18 -12.06 -11.82
N GLU A 79 11.33 -12.40 -11.22
CA GLU A 79 12.11 -13.60 -11.61
C GLU A 79 11.29 -14.90 -11.50
N ASN A 80 10.43 -15.01 -10.49
CA ASN A 80 9.69 -16.23 -10.17
C ASN A 80 8.23 -16.22 -10.65
N ARG A 81 7.77 -15.14 -11.30
CA ARG A 81 6.37 -14.95 -11.74
C ARG A 81 5.36 -15.05 -10.59
N LEU A 82 5.74 -14.62 -9.38
CA LEU A 82 4.89 -14.68 -8.20
C LEU A 82 4.50 -13.29 -7.68
N ALA A 83 3.28 -13.24 -7.17
CA ALA A 83 2.78 -12.14 -6.34
C ALA A 83 2.40 -12.70 -4.97
N HIS A 84 2.81 -12.02 -3.90
CA HIS A 84 2.59 -12.45 -2.53
C HIS A 84 1.53 -11.59 -1.85
N VAL A 85 0.44 -12.21 -1.41
CA VAL A 85 -0.53 -11.56 -0.52
C VAL A 85 0.07 -11.46 0.88
N THR A 86 -0.05 -10.28 1.49
CA THR A 86 0.53 -9.99 2.80
C THR A 86 -0.51 -10.09 3.91
N THR A 87 -0.04 -10.19 5.15
CA THR A 87 -0.89 -10.14 6.37
C THR A 87 -1.57 -8.79 6.62
N ARG A 88 -1.40 -7.80 5.74
CA ARG A 88 -2.05 -6.49 5.79
C ARG A 88 -2.81 -6.16 4.49
N GLN A 89 -3.30 -7.19 3.81
CA GLN A 89 -4.15 -7.04 2.62
C GLN A 89 -3.49 -6.20 1.51
N ALA A 90 -2.16 -6.24 1.42
CA ALA A 90 -1.37 -5.68 0.33
C ALA A 90 -0.77 -6.80 -0.50
N VAL A 91 -0.28 -6.47 -1.70
CA VAL A 91 0.44 -7.40 -2.58
C VAL A 91 1.92 -7.00 -2.65
N GLN A 92 2.81 -7.98 -2.69
CA GLN A 92 4.24 -7.78 -2.91
C GLN A 92 4.73 -8.53 -4.15
N LEU A 93 5.50 -7.83 -4.96
CA LEU A 93 6.27 -8.38 -6.07
C LEU A 93 7.73 -8.39 -5.64
N HIS A 94 8.41 -9.52 -5.78
CA HIS A 94 9.81 -9.66 -5.39
C HIS A 94 10.71 -9.78 -6.61
N HIS A 95 12.00 -9.52 -6.42
CA HIS A 95 13.01 -9.67 -7.46
C HIS A 95 12.75 -8.84 -8.72
N VAL A 96 12.21 -7.62 -8.56
CA VAL A 96 12.06 -6.67 -9.67
C VAL A 96 13.35 -5.90 -9.86
N HIS A 97 13.91 -5.94 -11.07
CA HIS A 97 15.11 -5.18 -11.40
C HIS A 97 14.84 -3.67 -11.28
N ARG A 98 15.78 -2.91 -10.70
CA ARG A 98 15.64 -1.48 -10.39
C ARG A 98 15.16 -0.67 -11.60
N ARG A 99 15.71 -0.95 -12.79
CA ARG A 99 15.35 -0.29 -14.06
C ARG A 99 13.90 -0.50 -14.50
N ASP A 100 13.26 -1.58 -14.06
CA ASP A 100 11.88 -1.88 -14.41
C ASP A 100 10.87 -1.38 -13.37
N VAL A 101 11.34 -0.94 -12.20
CA VAL A 101 10.47 -0.39 -11.14
C VAL A 101 9.56 0.73 -11.64
N PRO A 102 10.01 1.74 -12.42
CA PRO A 102 9.11 2.76 -12.97
C PRO A 102 7.99 2.19 -13.84
N LYS A 103 8.28 1.17 -14.67
CA LYS A 103 7.28 0.52 -15.53
C LYS A 103 6.22 -0.20 -14.69
N VAL A 104 6.65 -0.90 -13.64
CA VAL A 104 5.74 -1.55 -12.69
C VAL A 104 4.84 -0.52 -12.02
N LEU A 105 5.40 0.57 -11.51
CA LEU A 105 4.63 1.63 -10.85
C LEU A 105 3.60 2.26 -11.80
N ARG A 106 3.94 2.54 -13.06
CA ARG A 106 3.00 3.06 -14.05
C ARG A 106 1.85 2.10 -14.31
N ALA A 107 2.15 0.81 -14.53
CA ALA A 107 1.14 -0.21 -14.78
C ALA A 107 0.14 -0.32 -13.61
N VAL A 108 0.65 -0.38 -12.38
CA VAL A 108 -0.16 -0.48 -11.16
C VAL A 108 -1.01 0.77 -10.94
N ASN A 109 -0.46 1.97 -11.16
CA ASN A 109 -1.22 3.21 -10.99
C ASN A 109 -2.27 3.44 -12.09
N ALA A 110 -2.07 2.91 -13.31
CA ALA A 110 -3.05 3.02 -14.39
C ALA A 110 -4.40 2.34 -14.08
N VAL A 111 -4.41 1.39 -13.14
CA VAL A 111 -5.61 0.68 -12.66
C VAL A 111 -6.10 1.15 -11.29
N GLY A 112 -5.64 2.34 -10.85
CA GLY A 112 -6.07 2.96 -9.60
C GLY A 112 -5.46 2.36 -8.32
N LEU A 113 -4.44 1.50 -8.44
CA LEU A 113 -3.65 1.02 -7.31
C LEU A 113 -2.45 1.93 -7.07
N THR A 114 -1.77 1.83 -5.91
CA THR A 114 -0.59 2.65 -5.65
C THR A 114 0.45 1.92 -4.81
N THR A 115 1.71 2.31 -4.91
CA THR A 115 2.80 1.85 -4.02
C THR A 115 3.18 2.91 -3.00
N ARG A 116 2.62 4.13 -3.12
CA ARG A 116 2.93 5.27 -2.27
C ARG A 116 2.61 4.94 -0.81
N GLU A 117 3.57 5.20 0.06
CA GLU A 117 3.50 4.97 1.52
C GLU A 117 3.27 3.52 1.95
N ALA A 118 3.44 2.54 1.05
CA ALA A 118 3.35 1.13 1.42
C ALA A 118 4.51 0.71 2.37
N CYS A 119 5.60 1.48 2.35
CA CYS A 119 6.82 1.32 3.14
C CYS A 119 7.29 2.68 3.69
N GLY A 120 8.41 2.68 4.43
CA GLY A 120 8.94 3.89 5.06
C GLY A 120 8.26 4.27 6.37
N HIS A 121 8.49 5.52 6.78
CA HIS A 121 7.99 6.19 7.97
C HIS A 121 6.66 6.90 7.66
N SER A 122 5.65 6.10 7.35
CA SER A 122 4.37 6.56 6.85
C SER A 122 3.22 5.69 7.37
N ILE A 123 2.00 6.10 7.03
CA ILE A 123 0.78 5.33 7.26
C ILE A 123 0.71 4.20 6.23
N ARG A 124 0.70 2.96 6.74
CA ARG A 124 0.63 1.75 5.93
C ARG A 124 -0.76 1.57 5.30
N ALA A 125 -0.95 0.48 4.56
CA ALA A 125 -2.28 0.06 4.13
C ALA A 125 -3.23 0.01 5.34
N ILE A 126 -4.44 0.56 5.15
CA ILE A 126 -5.53 0.49 6.11
C ILE A 126 -6.09 -0.93 6.02
N THR A 127 -5.95 -1.69 7.10
CA THR A 127 -6.51 -3.04 7.17
C THR A 127 -8.01 -2.91 7.45
N CYS A 128 -8.84 -3.68 6.75
CA CYS A 128 -10.28 -3.72 6.97
C CYS A 128 -10.74 -5.15 7.16
N CYS A 129 -11.80 -5.36 7.93
CA CYS A 129 -12.45 -6.67 8.02
C CYS A 129 -12.75 -7.20 6.60
N PRO A 130 -12.34 -8.43 6.25
CA PRO A 130 -12.58 -8.99 4.92
C PRO A 130 -14.07 -9.23 4.63
N TYR A 131 -14.91 -9.23 5.67
CA TYR A 131 -16.37 -9.38 5.57
C TYR A 131 -17.12 -8.04 5.74
N ALA A 132 -16.41 -6.89 5.78
CA ALA A 132 -17.06 -5.59 5.83
C ALA A 132 -18.03 -5.41 4.65
N GLY A 133 -19.21 -4.87 4.93
CA GLY A 133 -20.28 -4.66 3.94
C GLY A 133 -21.11 -5.91 3.59
N VAL A 134 -20.70 -7.11 4.01
CA VAL A 134 -21.41 -8.37 3.69
C VAL A 134 -21.68 -9.25 4.92
N SER A 135 -20.97 -9.03 6.03
CA SER A 135 -21.18 -9.80 7.25
C SER A 135 -22.56 -9.55 7.85
N PRO A 136 -23.36 -10.60 8.12
CA PRO A 136 -24.64 -10.45 8.81
C PRO A 136 -24.47 -10.11 10.30
N GLU A 137 -23.27 -10.34 10.86
CA GLU A 137 -22.97 -10.11 12.27
C GLU A 137 -22.44 -8.70 12.54
N ALA A 138 -22.17 -7.91 11.49
CA ALA A 138 -21.59 -6.59 11.65
C ALA A 138 -22.66 -5.58 12.14
N PRO A 139 -22.39 -4.78 13.20
CA PRO A 139 -23.33 -3.76 13.66
C PRO A 139 -23.63 -2.70 12.58
N PHE A 140 -22.63 -2.40 11.74
CA PHE A 140 -22.73 -1.56 10.54
C PHE A 140 -21.51 -1.78 9.64
N ASP A 141 -21.60 -1.35 8.37
CA ASP A 141 -20.48 -1.44 7.43
C ASP A 141 -19.36 -0.43 7.76
N VAL A 142 -18.16 -0.95 8.02
CA VAL A 142 -16.96 -0.14 8.32
C VAL A 142 -16.20 0.31 7.07
N THR A 143 -16.53 -0.21 5.89
CA THR A 143 -15.85 0.08 4.62
C THR A 143 -15.76 1.58 4.32
N PRO A 144 -16.84 2.39 4.46
CA PRO A 144 -16.77 3.82 4.16
C PRO A 144 -15.75 4.57 5.03
N TYR A 145 -15.60 4.15 6.29
CA TYR A 145 -14.67 4.76 7.25
C TYR A 145 -13.22 4.38 6.93
N ALA A 146 -12.98 3.10 6.62
CA ALA A 146 -11.67 2.62 6.22
C ALA A 146 -11.21 3.25 4.89
N GLU A 147 -12.12 3.40 3.91
CA GLU A 147 -11.83 4.05 2.63
C GLU A 147 -11.64 5.57 2.77
N ALA A 148 -12.41 6.24 3.63
CA ALA A 148 -12.20 7.64 3.95
C ALA A 148 -10.83 7.86 4.61
N THR A 149 -10.45 6.99 5.57
CA THR A 149 -9.14 7.02 6.23
C THR A 149 -8.00 6.79 5.23
N TYR A 150 -8.15 5.81 4.33
CA TYR A 150 -7.19 5.55 3.26
C TYR A 150 -6.99 6.78 2.37
N ARG A 151 -8.09 7.37 1.87
CA ARG A 151 -8.06 8.55 1.00
C ARG A 151 -7.49 9.77 1.70
N TYR A 152 -7.88 10.00 2.96
CA TYR A 152 -7.44 11.14 3.74
C TYR A 152 -5.93 11.13 3.94
N PHE A 153 -5.33 9.99 4.26
CA PHE A 153 -3.91 9.91 4.58
C PHE A 153 -2.99 9.73 3.36
N LEU A 154 -3.50 9.21 2.25
CA LEU A 154 -2.70 9.03 1.04
C LEU A 154 -2.21 10.40 0.53
N ARG A 155 -0.88 10.57 0.46
CA ARG A 155 -0.18 11.82 0.13
C ARG A 155 -0.44 12.98 1.08
N HIS A 156 -1.05 12.72 2.23
CA HIS A 156 -1.31 13.76 3.21
C HIS A 156 -0.04 14.15 3.97
N PRO A 157 0.24 15.46 4.20
CA PRO A 157 1.45 15.92 4.89
C PRO A 157 1.69 15.25 6.24
N VAL A 158 0.62 15.07 7.03
CA VAL A 158 0.66 14.39 8.35
C VAL A 158 1.22 12.96 8.27
N GLY A 159 1.03 12.27 7.14
CA GLY A 159 1.47 10.88 6.95
C GLY A 159 2.87 10.69 6.36
N GLN A 160 3.59 11.77 6.01
CA GLN A 160 4.81 11.67 5.19
C GLN A 160 6.12 11.47 5.97
N ASN A 161 6.17 11.88 7.23
CA ASN A 161 7.39 11.93 8.05
C ASN A 161 7.10 11.55 9.51
N LEU A 162 6.48 10.39 9.72
CA LEU A 162 6.21 9.90 11.06
C LEU A 162 7.51 9.45 11.76
N PRO A 163 7.57 9.37 13.10
CA PRO A 163 8.72 8.79 13.78
C PRO A 163 9.00 7.35 13.34
N ARG A 164 7.93 6.60 13.04
CA ARG A 164 8.01 5.24 12.49
C ARG A 164 6.77 4.90 11.67
N LYS A 165 6.75 3.66 11.15
CA LYS A 165 5.58 3.07 10.49
C LYS A 165 4.35 3.16 11.40
N PHE A 166 3.20 3.51 10.82
CA PHE A 166 1.94 3.61 11.54
C PHE A 166 0.85 2.79 10.83
N LYS A 167 0.07 2.03 11.59
CA LYS A 167 -0.85 1.01 11.12
C LYS A 167 -2.23 1.26 11.70
N ILE A 168 -3.22 1.29 10.83
CA ILE A 168 -4.63 1.47 11.23
C ILE A 168 -5.42 0.25 10.75
N ALA A 169 -6.34 -0.23 11.58
CA ALA A 169 -7.29 -1.30 11.25
C ALA A 169 -8.73 -0.92 11.59
N PHE A 170 -9.67 -1.38 10.76
CA PHE A 170 -11.11 -1.33 11.01
C PHE A 170 -11.68 -2.75 11.05
N GLU A 171 -12.39 -3.09 12.12
CA GLU A 171 -13.09 -4.36 12.28
C GLU A 171 -14.60 -4.10 12.35
N GLY A 172 -15.36 -4.88 11.56
CA GLY A 172 -16.82 -4.76 11.50
C GLY A 172 -17.54 -5.88 12.23
N CYS A 173 -16.91 -7.03 12.44
CA CYS A 173 -17.51 -8.21 13.05
C CYS A 173 -17.22 -8.28 14.56
N ALA A 174 -17.98 -9.11 15.27
CA ALA A 174 -17.69 -9.43 16.67
C ALA A 174 -16.36 -10.18 16.83
N THR A 175 -16.04 -11.05 15.87
CA THR A 175 -14.73 -11.71 15.79
C THR A 175 -13.72 -10.81 15.08
N ASP A 176 -12.54 -10.64 15.69
CA ASP A 176 -11.46 -9.81 15.14
C ASP A 176 -10.67 -10.53 14.04
N HIS A 177 -11.03 -10.24 12.79
CA HIS A 177 -10.36 -10.71 11.58
C HIS A 177 -9.23 -9.74 11.16
N ALA A 178 -9.40 -8.45 11.42
CA ALA A 178 -8.46 -7.40 11.08
C ALA A 178 -7.22 -7.38 12.00
N ARG A 179 -7.25 -8.12 13.12
CA ARG A 179 -6.19 -8.18 14.14
C ARG A 179 -5.94 -6.80 14.74
N THR A 180 -7.00 -6.15 15.22
CA THR A 180 -6.94 -4.78 15.73
C THR A 180 -5.90 -4.54 16.84
N PRO A 181 -5.61 -5.46 17.80
CA PRO A 181 -4.65 -5.21 18.88
C PRO A 181 -3.17 -5.11 18.46
N ILE A 182 -2.80 -5.48 17.23
CA ILE A 182 -1.41 -5.39 16.72
C ILE A 182 -1.19 -4.18 15.78
N HIS A 183 -2.20 -3.33 15.68
CA HIS A 183 -2.17 -2.05 14.96
C HIS A 183 -1.84 -0.91 15.93
N ASP A 184 -1.39 0.21 15.39
CA ASP A 184 -1.14 1.42 16.19
C ASP A 184 -2.46 2.13 16.53
N ILE A 185 -3.49 1.95 15.68
CA ILE A 185 -4.90 2.24 15.99
C ILE A 185 -5.75 1.07 15.48
N GLY A 186 -6.54 0.47 16.37
CA GLY A 186 -7.59 -0.48 16.04
C GLY A 186 -8.97 0.11 16.29
N ALA A 187 -9.85 0.13 15.28
CA ALA A 187 -11.23 0.62 15.40
C ALA A 187 -12.22 -0.52 15.18
N VAL A 188 -12.92 -0.95 16.23
CA VAL A 188 -13.93 -2.01 16.17
C VAL A 188 -15.33 -1.40 16.20
N ALA A 189 -16.18 -1.76 15.23
CA ALA A 189 -17.56 -1.27 15.16
C ALA A 189 -18.32 -1.54 16.46
N ALA A 190 -18.96 -0.50 16.99
CA ALA A 190 -19.75 -0.57 18.20
C ALA A 190 -21.01 0.30 18.08
N VAL A 191 -22.07 -0.10 18.78
CA VAL A 191 -23.30 0.69 18.92
C VAL A 191 -23.57 0.88 20.40
N GLU A 192 -23.67 2.14 20.82
CA GLU A 192 -23.94 2.52 22.21
C GLU A 192 -25.05 3.58 22.24
N GLY A 193 -26.11 3.35 23.02
CA GLY A 193 -27.27 4.24 23.08
C GLY A 193 -27.92 4.49 21.71
N GLY A 194 -27.90 3.50 20.82
CA GLY A 194 -28.42 3.61 19.45
C GLY A 194 -27.53 4.40 18.47
N LYS A 195 -26.36 4.89 18.92
CA LYS A 195 -25.40 5.62 18.08
C LYS A 195 -24.30 4.70 17.59
N ARG A 196 -23.99 4.79 16.29
CA ARG A 196 -22.86 4.09 15.67
C ARG A 196 -21.55 4.77 16.06
N GLY A 197 -20.55 3.97 16.40
CA GLY A 197 -19.22 4.44 16.74
C GLY A 197 -18.19 3.32 16.67
N PHE A 198 -17.01 3.58 17.22
CA PHE A 198 -15.93 2.62 17.27
C PHE A 198 -15.37 2.53 18.69
N ARG A 199 -15.11 1.31 19.14
CA ARG A 199 -14.19 1.09 20.26
C ARG A 199 -12.77 1.15 19.71
N LEU A 200 -11.95 2.01 20.31
CA LEU A 200 -10.56 2.20 19.91
C LEU A 200 -9.60 1.40 20.79
N TYR A 201 -8.55 0.87 20.17
CA TYR A 201 -7.44 0.14 20.77
C TYR A 201 -6.12 0.71 20.29
#